data_AF-A0AAF0DUQ0-F1
#
_entry.id   AF-A0AAF0DUQ0-F1
#
_cell.length_a   1.000
_cell.length_b   1.000
_cell.length_c   1.000
_cell.angle_alpha   90.00
_cell.angle_beta   90.00
_cell.angle_gamma   90.00
#
_symmetry.space_group_name_H-M   'P 1'
#
loop_
_entity.id
_entity.type
_entity.pdbx_description
1 polymer ?
#
loop_
_entity_poly.entity_id
_entity_poly.type
_entity_poly.pdbx_seq_one_letter_code
_entity_poly.pdbx_strand_id
1 'polypeptide(L)'
;MPKELPKVDLEDPSDLDYIADAVRRYALDVGKERLSARSQRGGASALEDTMAQALDRWIYAARTRLMHNVLINGLSFGEYSKQEAAMEPFDEQLASRVSALSDDVDEMTERVVACRKRIPSAYAQAVQQRSEALSALIDAREERRQRKLRKSKPRARFPALMKGEPLCVDIEAKTRTEEVLRTVYTQLHQLQSVAPIFCLVFAIAKIAGYNTARHTDVFESRVDMYVYQEKANTLQIDGQNLTDIINKEHKNQKYLPDVSLPENVVATPSVEEAAKNATLLIFVLPHQFILNICKALKGHLSPDAQAISMIKGVDVRDGKIGIIADVIQNALEIPCAALSGANIANEVARDKFSETTVGYRPGGRNTAKIWYKLFNTANFRVGLIEDVAGVSLCGALKNIVAIGAGFCDGLGWGDNAKAAIMRIGILEMKSFAQEFFVDVKPETFTETSAGIADLITTCFGGRNRKCAEAFVRTGKPFSVLEAELLNGQKLQGTETAREVYQFLQARKRLDDYPLFRTIYRIAYEGMEPSKLTVDL
;
A
#
# COMPACT_ATOMS: atom_id res chain seq x y z
N MET A 1 0.82 -10.76 48.00
CA MET A 1 1.73 -9.60 47.85
C MET A 1 2.55 -9.43 49.11
N PRO A 2 3.82 -8.99 49.01
CA PRO A 2 4.56 -8.51 50.18
C PRO A 2 3.77 -7.39 50.88
N LYS A 3 3.94 -7.25 52.20
CA LYS A 3 3.18 -6.27 52.99
C LYS A 3 3.50 -4.82 52.59
N GLU A 4 4.72 -4.56 52.13
CA GLU A 4 5.15 -3.27 51.59
C GLU A 4 5.94 -3.48 50.30
N LEU A 5 5.79 -2.53 49.36
CA LEU A 5 6.58 -2.46 48.14
C LEU A 5 7.77 -1.52 48.38
N PRO A 6 8.97 -1.80 47.82
CA PRO A 6 10.10 -0.88 47.90
C PRO A 6 9.76 0.46 47.23
N LYS A 7 10.36 1.56 47.72
CA LYS A 7 10.17 2.90 47.14
C LYS A 7 10.77 2.96 45.73
N VAL A 8 10.08 3.65 44.83
CA VAL A 8 10.38 3.72 43.40
C VAL A 8 10.59 5.19 43.03
N ASP A 9 11.74 5.50 42.46
CA ASP A 9 12.09 6.84 41.98
C ASP A 9 11.96 6.90 40.45
N LEU A 10 11.11 7.78 39.91
CA LEU A 10 10.78 7.79 38.49
C LEU A 10 11.87 8.40 37.60
N GLU A 11 12.97 8.89 38.19
CA GLU A 11 14.09 9.46 37.45
C GLU A 11 15.09 8.42 36.94
N ASP A 12 15.06 7.18 37.46
CA ASP A 12 15.87 6.07 36.94
C ASP A 12 15.02 5.11 36.08
N PRO A 13 15.26 5.04 34.75
CA PRO A 13 14.51 4.17 33.84
C PRO A 13 14.55 2.68 34.21
N SER A 14 15.57 2.24 34.96
CA SER A 14 15.77 0.84 35.31
C SER A 14 14.74 0.31 36.32
N ASP A 15 14.11 1.19 37.09
CA ASP A 15 13.07 0.83 38.07
C ASP A 15 11.69 0.57 37.42
N LEU A 16 11.37 1.21 36.28
CA LEU A 16 10.14 0.96 35.51
C LEU A 16 10.16 -0.40 34.82
N ASP A 17 11.31 -0.78 34.26
CA ASP A 17 11.53 -2.10 33.68
C ASP A 17 11.50 -3.20 34.76
N TYR A 18 12.08 -2.93 35.94
CA TYR A 18 11.99 -3.84 37.08
C TYR A 18 10.55 -4.11 37.51
N ILE A 19 9.68 -3.09 37.51
CA ILE A 19 8.25 -3.23 37.80
C ILE A 19 7.58 -4.10 36.73
N ALA A 20 7.74 -3.78 35.45
CA ALA A 20 7.10 -4.54 34.37
C ALA A 20 7.50 -6.02 34.40
N ASP A 21 8.76 -6.29 34.76
CA ASP A 21 9.33 -7.62 34.74
C ASP A 21 8.99 -8.44 36.00
N ALA A 22 8.97 -7.83 37.19
CA ALA A 22 8.50 -8.46 38.42
C ALA A 22 7.00 -8.82 38.34
N VAL A 23 6.20 -7.96 37.68
CA VAL A 23 4.78 -8.16 37.43
C VAL A 23 4.55 -9.32 36.47
N ARG A 24 5.31 -9.36 35.38
CA ARG A 24 5.24 -10.43 34.39
C ARG A 24 5.62 -11.78 34.98
N ARG A 25 6.70 -11.85 35.77
CA ARG A 25 7.15 -13.10 36.42
C ARG A 25 6.12 -13.63 37.42
N TYR A 26 5.54 -12.79 38.26
CA TYR A 26 4.54 -13.21 39.23
C TYR A 26 3.23 -13.71 38.57
N ALA A 27 2.78 -13.05 37.49
CA ALA A 27 1.60 -13.48 36.73
C ALA A 27 1.78 -14.87 36.09
N LEU A 28 3.01 -15.16 35.63
CA LEU A 28 3.37 -16.45 35.04
C LEU A 28 3.44 -17.56 36.10
N ASP A 29 3.99 -17.28 37.29
CA ASP A 29 4.08 -18.27 38.37
C ASP A 29 2.71 -18.63 38.96
N VAL A 30 1.82 -17.64 39.17
CA VAL A 30 0.44 -17.90 39.63
C VAL A 30 -0.37 -18.66 38.57
N GLY A 31 -0.15 -18.36 37.28
CA GLY A 31 -0.74 -19.11 36.17
C GLY A 31 -0.29 -20.58 36.18
N LYS A 32 1.01 -20.83 36.41
CA LYS A 32 1.58 -22.18 36.48
C LYS A 32 1.10 -22.99 37.69
N GLU A 33 1.06 -22.42 38.90
CA GLU A 33 0.59 -23.12 40.11
C GLU A 33 -0.90 -23.52 40.02
N ARG A 34 -1.74 -22.71 39.35
CA ARG A 34 -3.17 -23.03 39.19
C ARG A 34 -3.47 -23.99 38.05
N LEU A 35 -2.65 -23.99 37.00
CA LEU A 35 -2.70 -24.96 35.91
C LEU A 35 -2.29 -26.36 36.38
N SER A 36 -1.26 -26.46 37.24
CA SER A 36 -0.81 -27.75 37.79
C SER A 36 -1.79 -28.33 38.81
N ALA A 37 -2.49 -27.49 39.59
CA ALA A 37 -3.47 -27.94 40.58
C ALA A 37 -4.82 -28.42 39.99
N ARG A 38 -5.12 -28.19 38.70
CA ARG A 38 -6.43 -28.50 38.08
C ARG A 38 -6.40 -29.43 36.87
N SER A 39 -5.24 -29.94 36.42
CA SER A 39 -5.18 -30.91 35.32
C SER A 39 -5.89 -32.25 35.61
N GLN A 40 -6.41 -32.46 36.83
CA GLN A 40 -7.20 -33.63 37.20
C GLN A 40 -8.73 -33.49 37.07
N ARG A 41 -9.32 -32.32 36.76
CA ARG A 41 -10.77 -32.21 36.48
C ARG A 41 -11.04 -31.23 35.35
N GLY A 42 -11.49 -31.75 34.22
CA GLY A 42 -11.66 -31.03 32.95
C GLY A 42 -12.55 -29.80 33.03
N GLY A 43 -12.14 -28.76 32.30
CA GLY A 43 -12.89 -27.53 32.07
C GLY A 43 -11.97 -26.40 31.59
N ALA A 44 -11.87 -26.19 30.27
CA ALA A 44 -11.03 -25.15 29.67
C ALA A 44 -11.69 -23.74 29.69
N SER A 45 -13.02 -23.63 29.60
CA SER A 45 -13.69 -22.32 29.63
C SER A 45 -13.70 -21.66 31.01
N ALA A 46 -13.63 -22.46 32.09
CA ALA A 46 -13.47 -21.94 33.44
C ALA A 46 -12.07 -21.35 33.70
N LEU A 47 -11.09 -21.59 32.81
CA LEU A 47 -9.71 -21.18 32.98
C LEU A 47 -9.49 -19.71 32.57
N GLU A 48 -10.11 -19.27 31.47
CA GLU A 48 -10.05 -17.89 30.97
C GLU A 48 -10.72 -16.92 31.94
N ASP A 49 -11.92 -17.26 32.44
CA ASP A 49 -12.64 -16.44 33.42
C ASP A 49 -11.89 -16.33 34.76
N THR A 50 -11.21 -17.39 35.20
CA THR A 50 -10.44 -17.39 36.46
C THR A 50 -9.15 -16.57 36.33
N MET A 51 -8.51 -16.55 35.14
CA MET A 51 -7.32 -15.73 34.88
C MET A 51 -7.65 -14.25 34.75
N ALA A 52 -8.73 -13.91 34.04
CA ALA A 52 -9.20 -12.53 33.91
C ALA A 52 -9.55 -11.92 35.27
N GLN A 53 -10.31 -12.64 36.12
CA GLN A 53 -10.67 -12.18 37.46
C GLN A 53 -9.46 -12.08 38.42
N ALA A 54 -8.43 -12.91 38.24
CA ALA A 54 -7.20 -12.82 39.02
C ALA A 54 -6.35 -11.61 38.61
N LEU A 55 -6.32 -11.29 37.31
CA LEU A 55 -5.61 -10.13 36.75
C LEU A 55 -6.24 -8.81 37.21
N ASP A 56 -7.58 -8.71 37.21
CA ASP A 56 -8.30 -7.51 37.63
C ASP A 56 -8.13 -7.20 39.12
N ARG A 57 -8.24 -8.22 39.99
CA ARG A 57 -7.98 -8.06 41.43
C ARG A 57 -6.52 -7.67 41.71
N TRP A 58 -5.60 -8.09 40.86
CA TRP A 58 -4.18 -7.80 40.97
C TRP A 58 -3.85 -6.36 40.52
N ILE A 59 -4.40 -5.90 39.39
CA ILE A 59 -4.27 -4.50 38.92
C ILE A 59 -4.79 -3.53 39.98
N TYR A 60 -5.92 -3.85 40.62
CA TYR A 60 -6.50 -3.04 41.67
C TYR A 60 -5.60 -2.94 42.93
N ALA A 61 -5.03 -4.07 43.37
CA ALA A 61 -4.13 -4.12 44.54
C ALA A 61 -2.77 -3.45 44.26
N ALA A 62 -2.26 -3.56 43.03
CA ALA A 62 -1.03 -2.90 42.59
C ALA A 62 -1.21 -1.38 42.55
N ARG A 63 -2.31 -0.89 41.94
CA ARG A 63 -2.58 0.55 41.79
C ARG A 63 -2.73 1.28 43.14
N THR A 64 -3.37 0.64 44.12
CA THR A 64 -3.57 1.22 45.45
C THR A 64 -2.30 1.27 46.31
N ARG A 65 -1.36 0.33 46.10
CA ARG A 65 -0.10 0.24 46.88
C ARG A 65 1.11 0.88 46.19
N LEU A 66 1.14 0.98 44.86
CA LEU A 66 2.23 1.63 44.10
C LEU A 66 2.19 3.16 44.25
N MET A 67 1.01 3.79 44.21
CA MET A 67 0.92 5.26 44.19
C MET A 67 1.55 5.95 45.41
N HIS A 68 1.54 5.31 46.58
CA HIS A 68 2.13 5.88 47.81
C HIS A 68 3.65 5.71 47.90
N ASN A 69 4.25 4.93 47.00
CA ASN A 69 5.68 4.59 47.00
C ASN A 69 6.44 5.19 45.81
N VAL A 70 5.79 6.05 45.02
CA VAL A 70 6.35 6.74 43.85
C VAL A 70 6.79 8.16 44.23
N LEU A 71 8.05 8.48 43.93
CA LEU A 71 8.65 9.81 44.14
C LEU A 71 8.94 10.49 42.79
N ILE A 72 8.87 11.83 42.76
CA ILE A 72 9.24 12.71 41.64
C ILE A 72 10.16 13.79 42.21
N ASN A 73 11.40 13.87 41.71
CA ASN A 73 12.48 14.71 42.25
C ASN A 73 12.73 14.46 43.75
N GLY A 74 12.68 13.20 44.19
CA GLY A 74 12.83 12.80 45.60
C GLY A 74 11.63 13.13 46.52
N LEU A 75 10.58 13.76 46.00
CA LEU A 75 9.38 14.16 46.73
C LEU A 75 8.20 13.24 46.37
N SER A 76 7.30 12.98 47.30
CA SER A 76 6.08 12.25 46.99
C SER A 76 5.20 13.04 46.02
N PHE A 77 4.36 12.34 45.26
CA PHE A 77 3.50 12.95 44.25
C PHE A 77 2.61 14.11 44.78
N GLY A 78 2.27 14.10 46.07
CA GLY A 78 1.51 15.19 46.72
C GLY A 78 2.32 16.46 47.01
N GLU A 79 3.65 16.39 47.00
CA GLU A 79 4.57 17.50 47.28
C GLU A 79 5.02 18.22 46.01
N TYR A 80 5.10 17.51 44.88
CA TYR A 80 5.54 18.04 43.58
C TYR A 80 4.54 19.01 42.93
N SER A 81 3.25 18.87 43.18
CA SER A 81 2.18 19.63 42.52
C SER A 81 2.06 21.12 42.91
N LYS A 82 3.10 21.74 43.49
CA LYS A 82 3.03 23.05 44.15
C LYS A 82 4.01 24.14 43.65
N GLN A 83 4.56 24.10 42.42
CA GLN A 83 5.56 25.11 41.92
C GLN A 83 5.22 25.76 40.53
N GLU A 84 5.52 27.07 40.28
CA GLU A 84 5.12 27.92 39.11
C GLU A 84 6.23 28.85 38.47
N ALA A 85 6.17 29.10 37.12
CA ALA A 85 6.57 30.30 36.25
C ALA A 85 7.94 30.51 35.47
N ALA A 86 7.92 30.96 34.16
CA ALA A 86 8.80 31.97 33.42
C ALA A 86 8.69 32.08 31.82
N MET A 87 8.93 33.26 31.15
CA MET A 87 8.74 33.69 29.69
C MET A 87 9.86 34.68 29.14
N GLU A 88 10.13 34.90 27.79
CA GLU A 88 11.00 36.02 27.17
C GLU A 88 10.79 36.42 25.61
N PRO A 89 11.33 37.59 25.02
CA PRO A 89 10.87 38.36 23.77
C PRO A 89 11.82 38.65 22.49
N PHE A 90 11.42 39.57 21.52
CA PHE A 90 11.68 39.77 20.01
C PHE A 90 12.90 40.61 19.43
N ASP A 91 13.33 40.42 18.13
CA ASP A 91 14.56 40.98 17.44
C ASP A 91 14.36 41.63 16.02
N GLU A 92 15.00 42.79 15.77
CA GLU A 92 14.86 43.74 14.64
C GLU A 92 15.79 43.45 13.43
N GLN A 93 16.85 42.66 13.59
CA GLN A 93 17.88 42.44 12.56
C GLN A 93 17.37 41.60 11.36
N LEU A 94 16.32 40.81 11.58
CA LEU A 94 15.70 39.94 10.59
C LEU A 94 14.98 40.74 9.49
N ALA A 95 14.44 41.90 9.82
CA ALA A 95 13.61 42.69 8.91
C ALA A 95 14.41 43.29 7.74
N SER A 96 15.67 43.73 7.97
CA SER A 96 16.48 44.39 6.94
C SER A 96 16.96 43.42 5.84
N ARG A 97 17.18 42.14 6.16
CA ARG A 97 17.69 41.13 5.21
C ARG A 97 16.68 40.71 4.15
N VAL A 98 15.40 40.82 4.45
CA VAL A 98 14.31 40.42 3.55
C VAL A 98 14.19 41.38 2.36
N SER A 99 14.50 42.67 2.54
CA SER A 99 14.35 43.67 1.48
C SER A 99 15.39 43.54 0.35
N ALA A 100 16.63 43.13 0.66
CA ALA A 100 17.70 43.03 -0.35
C ALA A 100 17.53 41.81 -1.28
N LEU A 101 16.83 40.77 -0.83
CA LEU A 101 16.63 39.54 -1.60
C LEU A 101 15.62 39.70 -2.75
N SER A 102 14.79 40.74 -2.71
CA SER A 102 13.75 40.97 -3.71
C SER A 102 14.30 41.49 -5.03
N ASP A 103 15.36 42.31 -5.00
CA ASP A 103 15.87 43.00 -6.20
C ASP A 103 16.66 42.06 -7.13
N ASP A 104 17.32 41.02 -6.59
CA ASP A 104 18.13 40.05 -7.37
C ASP A 104 17.27 39.09 -8.22
N VAL A 105 16.01 38.88 -7.84
CA VAL A 105 15.10 37.91 -8.49
C VAL A 105 14.61 38.41 -9.85
N ASP A 106 14.48 39.73 -10.01
CA ASP A 106 13.95 40.32 -11.25
C ASP A 106 14.97 40.24 -12.40
N GLU A 107 16.27 40.34 -12.13
CA GLU A 107 17.34 40.31 -13.14
C GLU A 107 17.50 38.91 -13.81
N MET A 108 17.28 37.83 -13.06
CA MET A 108 17.43 36.46 -13.57
C MET A 108 16.34 36.07 -14.59
N THR A 109 15.17 36.69 -14.51
CA THR A 109 14.00 36.32 -15.31
C THR A 109 14.16 36.70 -16.80
N GLU A 110 14.85 37.80 -17.10
CA GLU A 110 15.06 38.26 -18.49
C GLU A 110 15.99 37.34 -19.30
N ARG A 111 16.94 36.66 -18.65
CA ARG A 111 17.96 35.83 -19.33
C ARG A 111 17.41 34.51 -19.89
N VAL A 112 16.36 33.96 -19.27
CA VAL A 112 15.77 32.67 -19.64
C VAL A 112 15.00 32.76 -20.96
N VAL A 113 14.41 33.92 -21.26
CA VAL A 113 13.59 34.14 -22.46
C VAL A 113 14.42 34.05 -23.76
N ALA A 114 15.70 34.43 -23.71
CA ALA A 114 16.59 34.43 -24.88
C ALA A 114 16.99 33.01 -25.35
N CYS A 115 17.06 32.03 -24.44
CA CYS A 115 17.60 30.70 -24.72
C CYS A 115 16.64 29.79 -25.51
N ARG A 116 15.32 30.02 -25.39
CA ARG A 116 14.27 29.16 -25.97
C ARG A 116 14.22 29.10 -27.51
N LYS A 117 14.89 29.99 -28.23
CA LYS A 117 14.70 30.16 -29.68
C LYS A 117 15.50 29.21 -30.62
N ARG A 118 16.28 28.20 -30.15
CA ARG A 118 17.33 27.53 -30.97
C ARG A 118 17.32 25.99 -31.18
N ILE A 119 16.33 25.20 -30.74
CA ILE A 119 16.49 23.71 -30.56
C ILE A 119 16.08 22.72 -31.72
N PRO A 120 15.24 22.99 -32.74
CA PRO A 120 14.61 21.88 -33.51
C PRO A 120 15.42 20.97 -34.47
N SER A 121 16.66 21.28 -34.89
CA SER A 121 17.29 20.55 -36.03
C SER A 121 18.04 19.26 -35.69
N ALA A 122 18.47 19.04 -34.44
CA ALA A 122 19.39 17.95 -34.09
C ALA A 122 18.70 16.58 -33.83
N TYR A 123 17.40 16.58 -33.53
CA TYR A 123 16.67 15.38 -33.10
C TYR A 123 16.32 14.42 -34.26
N ALA A 124 16.12 14.94 -35.47
CA ALA A 124 15.66 14.15 -36.61
C ALA A 124 16.71 13.13 -37.12
N GLN A 125 18.00 13.46 -37.03
CA GLN A 125 19.09 12.61 -37.55
C GLN A 125 19.36 11.37 -36.68
N ALA A 126 19.12 11.44 -35.37
CA ALA A 126 19.41 10.34 -34.44
C ALA A 126 18.41 9.18 -34.53
N VAL A 127 17.17 9.45 -34.98
CA VAL A 127 16.10 8.45 -35.05
C VAL A 127 16.32 7.47 -36.21
N GLN A 128 16.90 7.94 -37.33
CA GLN A 128 17.08 7.14 -38.54
C GLN A 128 18.15 6.04 -38.36
N GLN A 129 19.27 6.35 -37.71
CA GLN A 129 20.36 5.38 -37.46
C GLN A 129 19.94 4.20 -36.56
N ARG A 130 18.97 4.41 -35.67
CA ARG A 130 18.50 3.37 -34.73
C ARG A 130 17.64 2.31 -35.43
N SER A 131 16.92 2.68 -36.48
CA SER A 131 16.02 1.77 -37.21
C SER A 131 16.81 0.75 -38.03
N GLU A 132 17.91 1.17 -38.64
CA GLU A 132 18.76 0.33 -39.50
C GLU A 132 19.50 -0.75 -38.69
N ALA A 133 19.99 -0.42 -37.49
CA ALA A 133 20.69 -1.37 -36.62
C ALA A 133 19.78 -2.49 -36.08
N LEU A 134 18.48 -2.23 -35.91
CA LEU A 134 17.53 -3.20 -35.37
C LEU A 134 17.18 -4.30 -36.39
N SER A 135 17.08 -3.95 -37.67
CA SER A 135 16.76 -4.91 -38.73
C SER A 135 17.88 -5.93 -38.94
N ALA A 136 19.14 -5.49 -38.94
CA ALA A 136 20.29 -6.39 -39.10
C ALA A 136 20.41 -7.47 -38.00
N LEU A 137 19.94 -7.17 -36.78
CA LEU A 137 19.98 -8.09 -35.64
C LEU A 137 18.93 -9.21 -35.72
N ILE A 138 17.81 -8.94 -36.37
CA ILE A 138 16.71 -9.90 -36.55
C ILE A 138 17.11 -10.96 -37.57
N ASP A 139 17.67 -10.51 -38.69
CA ASP A 139 18.11 -11.40 -39.78
C ASP A 139 19.18 -12.40 -39.31
N ALA A 140 20.14 -11.95 -38.49
CA ALA A 140 21.19 -12.79 -37.93
C ALA A 140 20.68 -13.89 -36.96
N ARG A 141 19.55 -13.65 -36.28
CA ARG A 141 18.96 -14.63 -35.35
C ARG A 141 18.23 -15.74 -36.09
N GLU A 142 17.53 -15.42 -37.17
CA GLU A 142 16.73 -16.38 -37.93
C GLU A 142 17.63 -17.37 -38.69
N GLU A 143 18.75 -16.89 -39.22
CA GLU A 143 19.75 -17.72 -39.89
C GLU A 143 20.40 -18.76 -38.93
N ARG A 144 20.60 -18.36 -37.67
CA ARG A 144 21.16 -19.22 -36.61
C ARG A 144 20.20 -20.32 -36.17
N ARG A 145 18.89 -20.05 -36.24
CA ARG A 145 17.82 -21.01 -35.91
C ARG A 145 17.68 -22.08 -37.00
N GLN A 146 17.69 -21.68 -38.27
CA GLN A 146 17.62 -22.57 -39.44
C GLN A 146 18.81 -23.56 -39.48
N ARG A 147 20.02 -23.11 -39.09
CA ARG A 147 21.22 -23.97 -39.00
C ARG A 147 21.13 -25.06 -37.92
N LYS A 148 20.40 -24.83 -36.82
CA LYS A 148 20.24 -25.83 -35.74
C LYS A 148 19.27 -26.94 -36.11
N LEU A 149 18.22 -26.63 -36.87
CA LEU A 149 17.20 -27.59 -37.30
C LEU A 149 17.72 -28.59 -38.36
N ARG A 150 18.70 -28.20 -39.17
CA ARG A 150 19.26 -29.07 -40.22
C ARG A 150 20.23 -30.17 -39.73
N LYS A 151 20.64 -30.17 -38.45
CA LYS A 151 21.73 -31.03 -37.93
C LYS A 151 21.32 -32.21 -37.04
N SER A 152 20.03 -32.47 -36.76
CA SER A 152 19.64 -33.57 -35.84
C SER A 152 19.30 -34.88 -36.58
N LYS A 153 20.16 -35.90 -36.45
CA LYS A 153 19.84 -37.33 -36.67
C LYS A 153 19.65 -38.02 -35.30
N PRO A 154 18.86 -39.12 -35.21
CA PRO A 154 18.51 -39.73 -33.92
C PRO A 154 19.60 -40.71 -33.45
N ARG A 155 20.14 -40.56 -32.23
CA ARG A 155 20.98 -41.57 -31.58
C ARG A 155 20.85 -41.57 -30.04
N ALA A 156 21.06 -42.78 -29.50
CA ALA A 156 20.76 -43.29 -28.17
C ALA A 156 21.42 -42.57 -26.99
N ARG A 157 20.78 -42.72 -25.81
CA ARG A 157 21.05 -42.05 -24.55
C ARG A 157 22.09 -42.80 -23.69
N PHE A 158 23.16 -42.07 -23.35
CA PHE A 158 24.06 -42.17 -22.18
C PHE A 158 25.07 -43.35 -22.06
N PRO A 159 26.35 -43.11 -22.40
CA PRO A 159 27.48 -44.02 -22.14
C PRO A 159 28.04 -44.00 -20.70
N ALA A 160 27.55 -43.11 -19.82
CA ALA A 160 28.17 -42.86 -18.51
C ALA A 160 27.85 -43.92 -17.43
N LEU A 161 26.85 -44.79 -17.64
CA LEU A 161 26.48 -45.86 -16.71
C LEU A 161 27.37 -47.11 -16.79
N MET A 162 28.29 -47.19 -17.76
CA MET A 162 29.11 -48.38 -18.01
C MET A 162 30.52 -48.32 -17.41
N LYS A 163 30.91 -47.24 -16.70
CA LYS A 163 32.30 -47.05 -16.24
C LYS A 163 32.51 -46.90 -14.72
N GLY A 164 31.48 -47.04 -13.89
CA GLY A 164 31.65 -47.14 -12.43
C GLY A 164 32.29 -45.91 -11.76
N GLU A 165 32.23 -44.73 -12.36
CA GLU A 165 32.65 -43.49 -11.70
C GLU A 165 31.50 -42.91 -10.86
N PRO A 166 31.76 -42.44 -9.63
CA PRO A 166 30.72 -41.84 -8.80
C PRO A 166 30.22 -40.52 -9.39
N LEU A 167 28.90 -40.37 -9.46
CA LEU A 167 28.22 -39.12 -9.80
C LEU A 167 28.51 -38.06 -8.73
N CYS A 168 29.41 -37.12 -9.03
CA CYS A 168 29.53 -35.88 -8.25
C CYS A 168 28.30 -35.02 -8.53
N VAL A 169 27.45 -34.85 -7.51
CA VAL A 169 26.36 -33.88 -7.53
C VAL A 169 26.98 -32.49 -7.45
N ASP A 170 26.82 -31.69 -8.49
CA ASP A 170 27.21 -30.28 -8.50
C ASP A 170 26.33 -29.52 -7.50
N ILE A 171 26.88 -29.32 -6.30
CA ILE A 171 26.20 -28.66 -5.18
C ILE A 171 25.87 -27.21 -5.55
N GLU A 172 26.72 -26.51 -6.31
CA GLU A 172 26.49 -25.12 -6.73
C GLU A 172 25.33 -24.99 -7.73
N ALA A 173 25.16 -25.95 -8.64
CA ALA A 173 24.02 -25.98 -9.56
C ALA A 173 22.71 -26.27 -8.81
N LYS A 174 22.77 -27.12 -7.77
CA LYS A 174 21.63 -27.41 -6.90
C LYS A 174 21.24 -26.19 -6.06
N THR A 175 22.21 -25.47 -5.50
CA THR A 175 21.98 -24.24 -4.72
C THR A 175 21.41 -23.13 -5.60
N ARG A 176 21.92 -22.91 -6.82
CA ARG A 176 21.33 -21.94 -7.79
C ARG A 176 19.90 -22.31 -8.18
N THR A 177 19.63 -23.60 -8.37
CA THR A 177 18.27 -24.07 -8.71
C THR A 177 17.32 -23.97 -7.51
N GLU A 178 17.79 -24.24 -6.29
CA GLU A 178 17.05 -24.01 -5.05
C GLU A 178 16.80 -22.54 -4.78
N GLU A 179 17.71 -21.64 -5.14
CA GLU A 179 17.59 -20.20 -4.95
C GLU A 179 16.62 -19.57 -5.97
N VAL A 180 16.65 -20.04 -7.23
CA VAL A 180 15.65 -19.70 -8.26
C VAL A 180 14.29 -20.30 -7.90
N LEU A 181 14.24 -21.56 -7.46
CA LEU A 181 13.00 -22.18 -6.99
C LEU A 181 12.47 -21.52 -5.72
N ARG A 182 13.32 -21.10 -4.77
CA ARG A 182 12.93 -20.28 -3.62
C ARG A 182 12.42 -18.93 -4.07
N THR A 183 13.06 -18.26 -5.01
CA THR A 183 12.59 -16.96 -5.53
C THR A 183 11.22 -17.10 -6.19
N VAL A 184 11.02 -18.16 -6.98
CA VAL A 184 9.73 -18.51 -7.59
C VAL A 184 8.71 -18.95 -6.54
N TYR A 185 9.11 -19.71 -5.51
CA TYR A 185 8.24 -20.13 -4.40
C TYR A 185 7.90 -18.97 -3.47
N THR A 186 8.79 -18.01 -3.25
CA THR A 186 8.58 -16.78 -2.48
C THR A 186 7.66 -15.84 -3.26
N GLN A 187 7.79 -15.78 -4.59
CA GLN A 187 6.80 -15.11 -5.46
C GLN A 187 5.44 -15.83 -5.47
N LEU A 188 5.39 -17.16 -5.33
CA LEU A 188 4.13 -17.92 -5.20
C LEU A 188 3.53 -17.85 -3.79
N HIS A 189 4.35 -17.72 -2.73
CA HIS A 189 3.92 -17.49 -1.34
C HIS A 189 3.41 -16.06 -1.11
N GLN A 190 3.54 -15.15 -2.08
CA GLN A 190 2.91 -13.82 -2.06
C GLN A 190 1.37 -13.84 -2.11
N LEU A 191 0.72 -15.01 -2.13
CA LEU A 191 -0.74 -15.12 -2.15
C LEU A 191 -1.44 -14.76 -0.83
N GLN A 192 -0.72 -14.58 0.28
CA GLN A 192 -1.28 -13.98 1.51
C GLN A 192 -1.19 -12.43 1.53
N SER A 193 -0.59 -11.80 0.50
CA SER A 193 -0.22 -10.38 0.49
C SER A 193 -1.29 -9.36 0.07
N VAL A 194 -2.53 -9.82 -0.02
CA VAL A 194 -3.63 -9.15 -0.71
C VAL A 194 -4.77 -8.76 0.23
N ALA A 195 -4.63 -9.00 1.54
CA ALA A 195 -5.73 -8.92 2.50
C ALA A 195 -6.55 -7.61 2.45
N PRO A 196 -6.00 -6.37 2.45
CA PRO A 196 -6.81 -5.15 2.37
C PRO A 196 -7.43 -4.92 1.00
N ILE A 197 -6.78 -5.41 -0.06
CA ILE A 197 -7.33 -5.35 -1.41
C ILE A 197 -8.51 -6.32 -1.50
N PHE A 198 -8.39 -7.52 -0.92
CA PHE A 198 -9.51 -8.44 -0.73
C PHE A 198 -10.60 -7.84 0.15
N CYS A 199 -10.30 -7.25 1.32
CA CYS A 199 -11.27 -6.54 2.14
C CYS A 199 -12.03 -5.49 1.32
N LEU A 200 -11.34 -4.74 0.46
CA LEU A 200 -11.96 -3.74 -0.40
C LEU A 200 -12.82 -4.40 -1.49
N VAL A 201 -12.37 -5.50 -2.10
CA VAL A 201 -13.18 -6.30 -3.04
C VAL A 201 -14.51 -6.69 -2.38
N PHE A 202 -14.46 -7.24 -1.17
CA PHE A 202 -15.67 -7.68 -0.45
C PHE A 202 -16.54 -6.51 0.02
N ALA A 203 -15.95 -5.41 0.48
CA ALA A 203 -16.70 -4.21 0.86
C ALA A 203 -17.45 -3.63 -0.35
N ILE A 204 -16.80 -3.58 -1.50
CA ILE A 204 -17.38 -3.05 -2.74
C ILE A 204 -18.40 -4.02 -3.33
N ALA A 205 -18.14 -5.33 -3.30
CA ALA A 205 -19.11 -6.34 -3.70
C ALA A 205 -20.36 -6.30 -2.82
N LYS A 206 -20.22 -6.07 -1.50
CA LYS A 206 -21.34 -5.83 -0.57
C LYS A 206 -22.16 -4.62 -0.99
N ILE A 207 -21.51 -3.47 -1.24
CA ILE A 207 -22.19 -2.24 -1.68
C ILE A 207 -22.91 -2.48 -3.01
N ALA A 208 -22.22 -3.06 -3.99
CA ALA A 208 -22.78 -3.37 -5.30
C ALA A 208 -24.00 -4.30 -5.16
N GLY A 209 -23.89 -5.40 -4.43
CA GLY A 209 -25.00 -6.34 -4.21
C GLY A 209 -26.24 -5.69 -3.59
N TYR A 210 -26.09 -4.79 -2.61
CA TYR A 210 -27.22 -4.06 -2.07
C TYR A 210 -27.84 -3.08 -3.07
N ASN A 211 -27.01 -2.35 -3.83
CA ASN A 211 -27.50 -1.33 -4.73
C ASN A 211 -28.07 -1.92 -6.03
N THR A 212 -27.56 -3.04 -6.54
CA THR A 212 -28.19 -3.76 -7.66
C THR A 212 -29.57 -4.29 -7.28
N ALA A 213 -29.72 -4.81 -6.06
CA ALA A 213 -31.02 -5.24 -5.56
C ALA A 213 -32.01 -4.08 -5.32
N ARG A 214 -31.52 -2.86 -5.07
CA ARG A 214 -32.35 -1.65 -4.87
C ARG A 214 -32.74 -0.95 -6.17
N HIS A 215 -31.88 -1.02 -7.19
CA HIS A 215 -32.04 -0.30 -8.45
C HIS A 215 -32.22 -1.28 -9.62
N THR A 216 -33.26 -2.12 -9.51
CA THR A 216 -33.61 -3.13 -10.52
C THR A 216 -34.10 -2.54 -11.84
N ASP A 217 -34.39 -1.24 -11.87
CA ASP A 217 -34.65 -0.45 -13.08
C ASP A 217 -33.38 -0.23 -13.92
N VAL A 218 -32.19 -0.40 -13.32
CA VAL A 218 -30.89 -0.15 -13.97
C VAL A 218 -30.00 -1.38 -13.99
N PHE A 219 -30.01 -2.19 -12.94
CA PHE A 219 -29.07 -3.29 -12.77
C PHE A 219 -29.77 -4.65 -12.71
N GLU A 220 -29.10 -5.66 -13.27
CA GLU A 220 -29.38 -7.04 -12.89
C GLU A 220 -29.02 -7.26 -11.41
N SER A 221 -29.83 -8.06 -10.71
CA SER A 221 -29.62 -8.28 -9.28
C SER A 221 -28.30 -9.02 -9.01
N ARG A 222 -27.94 -10.00 -9.83
CA ARG A 222 -26.75 -10.84 -9.63
C ARG A 222 -25.46 -10.03 -9.83
N VAL A 223 -24.52 -10.18 -8.88
CA VAL A 223 -23.17 -9.61 -8.95
C VAL A 223 -22.14 -10.73 -8.92
N ASP A 224 -21.49 -10.99 -10.03
CA ASP A 224 -20.42 -11.97 -10.13
C ASP A 224 -19.08 -11.39 -9.66
N MET A 225 -18.38 -12.13 -8.81
CA MET A 225 -17.14 -11.73 -8.17
C MET A 225 -16.05 -12.78 -8.40
N TYR A 226 -15.02 -12.40 -9.14
CA TYR A 226 -13.84 -13.24 -9.31
C TYR A 226 -13.05 -13.36 -8.00
N VAL A 227 -12.80 -14.59 -7.55
CA VAL A 227 -11.99 -14.91 -6.36
C VAL A 227 -10.89 -15.88 -6.77
N TYR A 228 -9.64 -15.44 -6.69
CA TYR A 228 -8.50 -16.31 -7.01
C TYR A 228 -8.46 -17.54 -6.08
N GLN A 229 -8.38 -18.72 -6.68
CA GLN A 229 -8.30 -19.98 -5.94
C GLN A 229 -6.88 -20.23 -5.41
N GLU A 230 -6.72 -20.22 -4.09
CA GLU A 230 -5.46 -20.59 -3.44
C GLU A 230 -5.25 -22.11 -3.50
N LYS A 231 -4.03 -22.60 -3.82
CA LYS A 231 -3.74 -24.04 -3.93
C LYS A 231 -3.87 -24.74 -2.55
N ALA A 232 -4.32 -25.98 -2.59
CA ALA A 232 -4.86 -26.83 -1.50
C ALA A 232 -4.09 -26.97 -0.17
N ASN A 233 -2.89 -26.42 0.00
CA ASN A 233 -2.09 -26.63 1.23
C ASN A 233 -2.03 -25.42 2.17
N THR A 234 -2.71 -24.32 1.85
CA THR A 234 -2.70 -23.12 2.72
C THR A 234 -4.03 -22.82 3.39
N LEU A 235 -5.16 -23.30 2.86
CA LEU A 235 -6.51 -22.96 3.37
C LEU A 235 -7.59 -23.98 2.98
N GLN A 236 -7.28 -25.27 2.96
CA GLN A 236 -8.37 -26.23 3.14
C GLN A 236 -8.91 -26.04 4.57
N ILE A 237 -9.78 -25.04 4.76
CA ILE A 237 -10.75 -25.01 5.84
C ILE A 237 -11.63 -26.22 5.53
N ASP A 238 -11.26 -27.37 6.07
CA ASP A 238 -11.91 -28.67 5.87
C ASP A 238 -12.04 -29.17 4.42
N GLY A 239 -11.07 -28.90 3.55
CA GLY A 239 -11.04 -29.46 2.19
C GLY A 239 -11.82 -28.67 1.13
N GLN A 240 -12.52 -27.60 1.51
CA GLN A 240 -13.42 -26.85 0.63
C GLN A 240 -12.73 -25.67 -0.08
N ASN A 241 -13.20 -25.32 -1.28
CA ASN A 241 -12.71 -24.14 -2.00
C ASN A 241 -13.25 -22.85 -1.37
N LEU A 242 -12.44 -21.78 -1.37
CA LEU A 242 -12.85 -20.49 -0.82
C LEU A 242 -14.12 -19.93 -1.48
N THR A 243 -14.26 -20.11 -2.79
CA THR A 243 -15.48 -19.71 -3.54
C THR A 243 -16.72 -20.43 -3.03
N ASP A 244 -16.61 -21.72 -2.70
CA ASP A 244 -17.73 -22.53 -2.22
C ASP A 244 -18.16 -22.08 -0.83
N ILE A 245 -17.20 -21.78 0.05
CA ILE A 245 -17.45 -21.22 1.38
C ILE A 245 -18.15 -19.87 1.26
N ILE A 246 -17.65 -18.96 0.42
CA ILE A 246 -18.26 -17.64 0.22
C ILE A 246 -19.70 -17.77 -0.31
N ASN A 247 -19.95 -18.65 -1.27
CA ASN A 247 -21.28 -18.84 -1.84
C ASN A 247 -22.26 -19.52 -0.88
N LYS A 248 -21.77 -20.37 0.04
CA LYS A 248 -22.61 -21.08 1.01
C LYS A 248 -22.91 -20.23 2.25
N GLU A 249 -21.91 -19.52 2.76
CA GLU A 249 -22.00 -18.80 4.03
C GLU A 249 -22.23 -17.29 3.85
N HIS A 250 -22.07 -16.79 2.62
CA HIS A 250 -22.09 -15.36 2.30
C HIS A 250 -21.13 -14.54 3.17
N LYS A 251 -19.97 -15.13 3.50
CA LYS A 251 -18.93 -14.51 4.34
C LYS A 251 -17.56 -14.84 3.80
N ASN A 252 -16.64 -13.90 3.93
CA ASN A 252 -15.22 -14.20 3.77
C ASN A 252 -14.56 -14.34 5.15
N GLN A 253 -14.48 -15.56 5.66
CA GLN A 253 -13.90 -15.85 6.97
C GLN A 253 -12.43 -15.40 7.12
N LYS A 254 -11.68 -15.29 6.02
CA LYS A 254 -10.25 -14.93 6.03
C LYS A 254 -10.01 -13.42 6.11
N TYR A 255 -10.70 -12.67 5.26
CA TYR A 255 -10.42 -11.25 5.05
C TYR A 255 -11.46 -10.33 5.68
N LEU A 256 -12.68 -10.81 5.93
CA LEU A 256 -13.78 -10.00 6.42
C LEU A 256 -14.78 -10.84 7.27
N PRO A 257 -14.31 -11.51 8.34
CA PRO A 257 -15.11 -12.52 9.05
C PRO A 257 -16.41 -11.98 9.68
N ASP A 258 -16.40 -10.71 10.07
CA ASP A 258 -17.52 -10.06 10.76
C ASP A 258 -18.58 -9.47 9.82
N VAL A 259 -18.42 -9.63 8.50
CA VAL A 259 -19.29 -8.97 7.51
C VAL A 259 -19.90 -9.99 6.56
N SER A 260 -21.23 -9.98 6.51
CA SER A 260 -22.00 -10.76 5.54
C SER A 260 -22.13 -10.01 4.21
N LEU A 261 -21.96 -10.76 3.12
CA LEU A 261 -22.27 -10.35 1.76
C LEU A 261 -23.77 -10.56 1.47
N PRO A 262 -24.37 -9.78 0.58
CA PRO A 262 -25.69 -10.06 0.04
C PRO A 262 -25.76 -11.40 -0.71
N GLU A 263 -26.92 -12.07 -0.67
CA GLU A 263 -27.12 -13.39 -1.31
C GLU A 263 -26.93 -13.38 -2.84
N ASN A 264 -27.14 -12.22 -3.46
CA ASN A 264 -26.98 -11.99 -4.89
C ASN A 264 -25.52 -11.77 -5.33
N VAL A 265 -24.55 -11.77 -4.40
CA VAL A 265 -23.11 -11.74 -4.71
C VAL A 265 -22.59 -13.17 -4.85
N VAL A 266 -22.06 -13.52 -6.01
CA VAL A 266 -21.64 -14.89 -6.32
C VAL A 266 -20.16 -14.94 -6.66
N ALA A 267 -19.39 -15.71 -5.89
CA ALA A 267 -17.96 -15.92 -6.09
C ALA A 267 -17.70 -17.00 -7.16
N THR A 268 -16.78 -16.73 -8.09
CA THR A 268 -16.28 -17.72 -9.08
C THR A 268 -14.75 -17.70 -9.13
N PRO A 269 -14.08 -18.87 -9.32
CA PRO A 269 -12.64 -18.93 -9.51
C PRO A 269 -12.20 -18.60 -10.94
N SER A 270 -13.13 -18.38 -11.88
CA SER A 270 -12.83 -18.03 -13.26
C SER A 270 -13.12 -16.56 -13.54
N VAL A 271 -12.08 -15.83 -13.96
CA VAL A 271 -12.22 -14.42 -14.35
C VAL A 271 -13.06 -14.27 -15.62
N GLU A 272 -12.99 -15.24 -16.53
CA GLU A 272 -13.75 -15.25 -17.78
C GLU A 272 -15.24 -15.48 -17.50
N GLU A 273 -15.56 -16.37 -16.56
CA GLU A 273 -16.95 -16.57 -16.11
C GLU A 273 -17.50 -15.34 -15.40
N ALA A 274 -16.70 -14.71 -14.51
CA ALA A 274 -17.13 -13.51 -13.80
C ALA A 274 -17.44 -12.33 -14.73
N ALA A 275 -16.71 -12.23 -15.85
CA ALA A 275 -16.88 -11.16 -16.83
C ALA A 275 -17.87 -11.48 -17.95
N LYS A 276 -18.37 -12.72 -18.01
CA LYS A 276 -19.25 -13.17 -19.09
C LYS A 276 -20.54 -12.35 -19.09
N ASN A 277 -20.83 -11.69 -20.21
CA ASN A 277 -21.97 -10.78 -20.40
C ASN A 277 -21.97 -9.53 -19.49
N ALA A 278 -20.90 -9.28 -18.72
CA ALA A 278 -20.84 -8.12 -17.85
C ALA A 278 -20.74 -6.83 -18.68
N THR A 279 -21.62 -5.87 -18.39
CA THR A 279 -21.56 -4.51 -18.93
C THR A 279 -20.82 -3.54 -18.01
N LEU A 280 -20.64 -3.88 -16.73
CA LEU A 280 -19.90 -3.11 -15.75
C LEU A 280 -18.81 -3.98 -15.11
N LEU A 281 -17.55 -3.63 -15.31
CA LEU A 281 -16.40 -4.33 -14.76
C LEU A 281 -15.70 -3.49 -13.70
N ILE A 282 -15.57 -4.03 -12.48
CA ILE A 282 -14.91 -3.37 -11.35
C ILE A 282 -13.54 -4.02 -11.14
N PHE A 283 -12.47 -3.27 -11.41
CA PHE A 283 -11.10 -3.74 -11.22
C PHE A 283 -10.59 -3.30 -9.85
N VAL A 284 -10.53 -4.24 -8.91
CA VAL A 284 -10.04 -4.04 -7.54
C VAL A 284 -9.09 -5.18 -7.15
N LEU A 285 -7.86 -5.09 -7.66
CA LEU A 285 -6.81 -6.09 -7.45
C LEU A 285 -5.44 -5.40 -7.36
N PRO A 286 -4.39 -6.08 -6.86
CA PRO A 286 -3.05 -5.53 -6.93
C PRO A 286 -2.63 -5.24 -8.38
N HIS A 287 -2.00 -4.10 -8.61
CA HIS A 287 -1.68 -3.63 -9.96
C HIS A 287 -0.82 -4.63 -10.75
N GLN A 288 0.05 -5.41 -10.10
CA GLN A 288 0.93 -6.37 -10.76
C GLN A 288 0.19 -7.49 -11.51
N PHE A 289 -1.07 -7.77 -11.17
CA PHE A 289 -1.86 -8.82 -11.83
C PHE A 289 -2.69 -8.29 -13.00
N ILE A 290 -2.80 -6.97 -13.19
CA ILE A 290 -3.77 -6.38 -14.11
C ILE A 290 -3.58 -6.80 -15.56
N LEU A 291 -2.33 -6.90 -16.03
CA LEU A 291 -2.05 -7.28 -17.41
C LEU A 291 -2.47 -8.72 -17.71
N ASN A 292 -2.29 -9.64 -16.76
CA ASN A 292 -2.67 -11.03 -16.95
C ASN A 292 -4.20 -11.18 -16.96
N ILE A 293 -4.89 -10.44 -16.08
CA ILE A 293 -6.36 -10.35 -16.09
C ILE A 293 -6.86 -9.78 -17.42
N CYS A 294 -6.28 -8.67 -17.89
CA CYS A 294 -6.71 -8.07 -19.15
C CYS A 294 -6.47 -8.99 -20.35
N LYS A 295 -5.38 -9.77 -20.35
CA LYS A 295 -5.11 -10.77 -21.39
C LYS A 295 -6.17 -11.87 -21.44
N ALA A 296 -6.64 -12.35 -20.28
CA ALA A 296 -7.69 -13.37 -20.23
C ALA A 296 -9.04 -12.82 -20.74
N LEU A 297 -9.35 -11.57 -20.41
CA LEU A 297 -10.61 -10.93 -20.79
C LEU A 297 -10.65 -10.41 -22.23
N LYS A 298 -9.49 -10.21 -22.87
CA LYS A 298 -9.42 -9.63 -24.21
C LYS A 298 -10.21 -10.45 -25.23
N GLY A 299 -11.17 -9.81 -25.90
CA GLY A 299 -12.03 -10.44 -26.92
C GLY A 299 -13.24 -11.19 -26.37
N HIS A 300 -13.47 -11.18 -25.05
CA HIS A 300 -14.55 -11.91 -24.39
C HIS A 300 -15.58 -11.00 -23.69
N LEU A 301 -15.49 -9.69 -23.89
CA LEU A 301 -16.34 -8.69 -23.23
C LEU A 301 -17.49 -8.23 -24.13
N SER A 302 -18.56 -7.76 -23.50
CA SER A 302 -19.67 -7.11 -24.20
C SER A 302 -19.18 -5.85 -24.94
N PRO A 303 -19.71 -5.53 -26.14
CA PRO A 303 -19.44 -4.25 -26.81
C PRO A 303 -19.81 -3.03 -25.98
N ASP A 304 -20.79 -3.16 -25.09
CA ASP A 304 -21.26 -2.08 -24.20
C ASP A 304 -20.53 -2.05 -22.85
N ALA A 305 -19.52 -2.90 -22.68
CA ALA A 305 -18.79 -3.00 -21.42
C ALA A 305 -18.08 -1.69 -21.05
N GLN A 306 -18.14 -1.37 -19.76
CA GLN A 306 -17.48 -0.22 -19.14
C GLN A 306 -16.70 -0.71 -17.94
N ALA A 307 -15.51 -0.14 -17.72
CA ALA A 307 -14.66 -0.48 -16.61
C ALA A 307 -14.56 0.66 -15.59
N ILE A 308 -14.29 0.30 -14.33
CA ILE A 308 -13.80 1.24 -13.33
C ILE A 308 -12.61 0.63 -12.58
N SER A 309 -11.54 1.40 -12.43
CA SER A 309 -10.35 0.99 -11.68
C SER A 309 -10.35 1.58 -10.28
N MET A 310 -10.21 0.71 -9.28
CA MET A 310 -9.95 1.07 -7.88
C MET A 310 -8.49 0.80 -7.49
N ILE A 311 -7.63 0.56 -8.48
CA ILE A 311 -6.25 0.12 -8.26
C ILE A 311 -5.38 1.36 -8.05
N LYS A 312 -4.83 1.47 -6.84
CA LYS A 312 -3.89 2.55 -6.46
C LYS A 312 -2.47 2.16 -6.87
N GLY A 313 -1.91 2.88 -7.83
CA GLY A 313 -0.56 2.67 -8.38
C GLY A 313 -0.38 3.34 -9.74
N VAL A 314 0.86 3.37 -10.23
CA VAL A 314 1.21 3.80 -11.59
C VAL A 314 1.81 2.61 -12.35
N ASP A 315 1.94 2.76 -13.65
CA ASP A 315 2.63 1.81 -14.51
C ASP A 315 3.78 2.51 -15.21
N VAL A 316 5.01 2.11 -14.95
CA VAL A 316 6.20 2.68 -15.59
C VAL A 316 6.84 1.65 -16.51
N ARG A 317 6.80 1.90 -17.82
CA ARG A 317 7.41 1.05 -18.85
C ARG A 317 8.01 1.90 -19.96
N ASP A 318 9.19 1.51 -20.44
CA ASP A 318 9.86 2.15 -21.58
C ASP A 318 10.00 3.69 -21.45
N GLY A 319 10.26 4.19 -20.23
CA GLY A 319 10.40 5.63 -19.94
C GLY A 319 9.09 6.43 -20.01
N LYS A 320 7.94 5.74 -20.05
CA LYS A 320 6.60 6.31 -19.94
C LYS A 320 5.98 5.91 -18.62
N ILE A 321 5.17 6.81 -18.08
CA ILE A 321 4.32 6.55 -16.93
C ILE A 321 2.87 6.56 -17.40
N GLY A 322 2.06 5.64 -16.88
CA GLY A 322 0.63 5.55 -17.13
C GLY A 322 -0.15 5.30 -15.86
N ILE A 323 -1.44 5.62 -15.89
CA ILE A 323 -2.39 5.25 -14.83
C ILE A 323 -3.02 3.89 -15.15
N ILE A 324 -3.37 3.13 -14.11
CA ILE A 324 -3.91 1.76 -14.30
C ILE A 324 -5.23 1.76 -15.10
N ALA A 325 -6.05 2.80 -14.99
CA ALA A 325 -7.26 2.93 -15.81
C ALA A 325 -6.94 3.02 -17.31
N ASP A 326 -5.86 3.70 -17.72
CA ASP A 326 -5.41 3.73 -19.13
C ASP A 326 -4.86 2.37 -19.56
N VAL A 327 -4.15 1.66 -18.67
CA VAL A 327 -3.67 0.30 -18.94
C VAL A 327 -4.84 -0.64 -19.23
N ILE A 328 -5.90 -0.58 -18.42
CA ILE A 328 -7.13 -1.38 -18.61
C ILE A 328 -7.82 -0.98 -19.92
N GLN A 329 -8.05 0.31 -20.13
CA GLN A 329 -8.73 0.82 -21.32
C GLN A 329 -8.01 0.41 -22.61
N ASN A 330 -6.68 0.55 -22.65
CA ASN A 330 -5.89 0.20 -23.83
C ASN A 330 -5.82 -1.32 -24.06
N ALA A 331 -5.81 -2.12 -23.00
CA ALA A 331 -5.72 -3.57 -23.12
C ALA A 331 -7.04 -4.23 -23.53
N LEU A 332 -8.16 -3.69 -23.04
CA LEU A 332 -9.51 -4.23 -23.23
C LEU A 332 -10.33 -3.48 -24.27
N GLU A 333 -9.88 -2.32 -24.72
CA GLU A 333 -10.55 -1.48 -25.73
C GLU A 333 -11.95 -1.03 -25.29
N ILE A 334 -12.14 -0.83 -23.97
CA ILE A 334 -13.39 -0.33 -23.34
C ILE A 334 -13.11 0.89 -22.47
N PRO A 335 -14.06 1.84 -22.32
CA PRO A 335 -13.85 3.01 -21.47
C PRO A 335 -13.61 2.62 -20.02
N CYS A 336 -12.63 3.25 -19.38
CA CYS A 336 -12.29 2.99 -17.98
C CYS A 336 -12.34 4.27 -17.13
N ALA A 337 -13.21 4.28 -16.13
CA ALA A 337 -13.27 5.27 -15.06
C ALA A 337 -12.26 4.93 -13.94
N ALA A 338 -12.08 5.84 -12.98
CA ALA A 338 -11.30 5.59 -11.78
C ALA A 338 -12.13 5.87 -10.53
N LEU A 339 -11.87 5.15 -9.44
CA LEU A 339 -12.44 5.41 -8.12
C LEU A 339 -11.34 5.38 -7.07
N SER A 340 -11.18 6.48 -6.33
CA SER A 340 -10.25 6.60 -5.21
C SER A 340 -10.87 7.45 -4.09
N GLY A 341 -10.30 7.40 -2.88
CA GLY A 341 -10.84 8.12 -1.72
C GLY A 341 -10.25 7.65 -0.41
N ALA A 342 -10.55 8.39 0.66
CA ALA A 342 -10.27 8.05 2.05
C ALA A 342 -11.20 6.92 2.55
N ASN A 343 -10.98 5.71 2.04
CA ASN A 343 -11.91 4.59 2.19
C ASN A 343 -11.22 3.33 2.71
N ILE A 344 -10.81 3.34 4.00
CA ILE A 344 -10.24 2.16 4.65
C ILE A 344 -11.23 0.99 4.54
N ALA A 345 -10.82 -0.07 3.85
CA ALA A 345 -11.69 -1.17 3.45
C ALA A 345 -12.51 -1.78 4.62
N ASN A 346 -11.88 -1.94 5.79
CA ASN A 346 -12.49 -2.48 7.00
C ASN A 346 -13.58 -1.59 7.60
N GLU A 347 -13.51 -0.28 7.39
CA GLU A 347 -14.50 0.69 7.85
C GLU A 347 -15.67 0.76 6.89
N VAL A 348 -15.39 0.79 5.58
CA VAL A 348 -16.40 0.69 4.51
C VAL A 348 -17.21 -0.59 4.66
N ALA A 349 -16.53 -1.72 4.87
CA ALA A 349 -17.16 -3.03 5.10
C ALA A 349 -18.12 -3.05 6.31
N ARG A 350 -17.81 -2.26 7.35
CA ARG A 350 -18.61 -2.14 8.58
C ARG A 350 -19.60 -0.96 8.52
N ASP A 351 -19.88 -0.46 7.31
CA ASP A 351 -20.82 0.63 7.03
C ASP A 351 -20.52 1.91 7.83
N LYS A 352 -19.24 2.17 8.13
CA LYS A 352 -18.81 3.45 8.71
C LYS A 352 -18.82 4.51 7.63
N PHE A 353 -19.18 5.73 8.03
CA PHE A 353 -19.24 6.87 7.12
C PHE A 353 -17.87 7.12 6.48
N SER A 354 -17.85 7.22 5.16
CA SER A 354 -16.69 7.59 4.35
C SER A 354 -17.13 8.17 3.01
N GLU A 355 -16.20 8.82 2.34
CA GLU A 355 -16.42 9.45 1.04
C GLU A 355 -15.44 8.90 0.01
N THR A 356 -15.83 8.90 -1.25
CA THR A 356 -14.97 8.52 -2.37
C THR A 356 -15.24 9.42 -3.58
N THR A 357 -14.36 9.37 -4.57
CA THR A 357 -14.45 10.15 -5.79
C THR A 357 -14.33 9.22 -6.99
N VAL A 358 -15.28 9.33 -7.91
CA VAL A 358 -15.25 8.67 -9.21
C VAL A 358 -14.83 9.70 -10.26
N GLY A 359 -13.70 9.44 -10.89
CA GLY A 359 -13.20 10.16 -12.05
C GLY A 359 -13.76 9.53 -13.33
N TYR A 360 -14.33 10.35 -14.21
CA TYR A 360 -14.78 9.95 -15.55
C TYR A 360 -14.16 10.83 -16.64
N ARG A 361 -14.20 10.37 -17.89
CA ARG A 361 -13.65 11.10 -19.05
C ARG A 361 -14.68 12.03 -19.68
N PRO A 362 -14.27 13.06 -20.45
CA PRO A 362 -15.17 13.90 -21.22
C PRO A 362 -16.19 13.08 -22.02
N GLY A 363 -17.47 13.46 -21.94
CA GLY A 363 -18.58 12.72 -22.56
C GLY A 363 -19.09 11.51 -21.77
N GLY A 364 -18.37 11.06 -20.73
CA GLY A 364 -18.71 9.88 -19.92
C GLY A 364 -19.68 10.12 -18.76
N ARG A 365 -20.26 11.32 -18.63
CA ARG A 365 -21.09 11.71 -17.46
C ARG A 365 -22.31 10.81 -17.23
N ASN A 366 -22.91 10.29 -18.30
CA ASN A 366 -24.06 9.38 -18.17
C ASN A 366 -23.62 8.04 -17.55
N THR A 367 -22.50 7.47 -18.01
CA THR A 367 -21.89 6.29 -17.40
C THR A 367 -21.47 6.55 -15.95
N ALA A 368 -20.93 7.74 -15.65
CA ALA A 368 -20.58 8.12 -14.28
C ALA A 368 -21.79 8.12 -13.33
N LYS A 369 -22.99 8.48 -13.79
CA LYS A 369 -24.23 8.38 -13.00
C LYS A 369 -24.62 6.93 -12.70
N ILE A 370 -24.28 5.99 -13.58
CA ILE A 370 -24.47 4.55 -13.34
C ILE A 370 -23.51 4.09 -12.24
N TRP A 371 -22.23 4.47 -12.30
CA TRP A 371 -21.27 4.21 -11.22
C TRP A 371 -21.70 4.83 -9.88
N TYR A 372 -22.24 6.05 -9.92
CA TYR A 372 -22.82 6.68 -8.73
C TYR A 372 -23.97 5.86 -8.15
N LYS A 373 -24.94 5.44 -8.97
CA LYS A 373 -26.05 4.58 -8.50
C LYS A 373 -25.54 3.26 -7.92
N LEU A 374 -24.49 2.69 -8.50
CA LEU A 374 -23.92 1.41 -8.04
C LEU A 374 -23.22 1.53 -6.69
N PHE A 375 -22.45 2.59 -6.45
CA PHE A 375 -21.61 2.70 -5.26
C PHE A 375 -22.19 3.58 -4.15
N ASN A 376 -23.00 4.59 -4.46
CA ASN A 376 -23.41 5.56 -3.46
C ASN A 376 -24.37 4.94 -2.44
N THR A 377 -24.08 5.13 -1.15
CA THR A 377 -24.95 4.75 -0.03
C THR A 377 -25.04 5.90 0.98
N ALA A 378 -25.79 5.71 2.07
CA ALA A 378 -25.84 6.69 3.15
C ALA A 378 -24.46 6.92 3.81
N ASN A 379 -23.66 5.86 3.93
CA ASN A 379 -22.37 5.83 4.63
C ASN A 379 -21.16 5.72 3.69
N PHE A 380 -21.39 5.60 2.38
CA PHE A 380 -20.34 5.62 1.35
C PHE A 380 -20.75 6.62 0.27
N ARG A 381 -20.37 7.89 0.46
CA ARG A 381 -20.79 9.00 -0.41
C ARG A 381 -19.86 9.14 -1.60
N VAL A 382 -20.44 9.24 -2.79
CA VAL A 382 -19.67 9.27 -4.05
C VAL A 382 -19.72 10.66 -4.66
N GLY A 383 -18.56 11.31 -4.78
CA GLY A 383 -18.37 12.49 -5.63
C GLY A 383 -18.07 12.10 -7.07
N LEU A 384 -18.65 12.80 -8.06
CA LEU A 384 -18.36 12.59 -9.48
C LEU A 384 -17.57 13.77 -10.03
N ILE A 385 -16.41 13.51 -10.64
CA ILE A 385 -15.62 14.53 -11.31
C ILE A 385 -15.14 14.05 -12.69
N GLU A 386 -15.02 14.97 -13.63
CA GLU A 386 -14.47 14.67 -14.96
C GLU A 386 -12.94 14.81 -14.93
N ASP A 387 -12.26 13.86 -14.27
CA ASP A 387 -10.79 13.79 -14.17
C ASP A 387 -10.35 12.37 -13.72
N VAL A 388 -10.13 11.45 -14.67
CA VAL A 388 -9.66 10.08 -14.38
C VAL A 388 -8.20 10.07 -13.93
N ALA A 389 -7.36 10.91 -14.54
CA ALA A 389 -5.93 10.95 -14.28
C ALA A 389 -5.63 11.47 -12.88
N GLY A 390 -6.23 12.60 -12.49
CA GLY A 390 -6.13 13.17 -11.15
C GLY A 390 -6.57 12.18 -10.07
N VAL A 391 -7.75 11.57 -10.21
CA VAL A 391 -8.26 10.58 -9.22
C VAL A 391 -7.30 9.39 -9.07
N SER A 392 -6.76 8.87 -10.18
CA SER A 392 -5.83 7.74 -10.18
C SER A 392 -4.50 8.11 -9.51
N LEU A 393 -3.95 9.28 -9.86
CA LEU A 393 -2.64 9.74 -9.38
C LEU A 393 -2.67 10.15 -7.91
N CYS A 394 -3.77 10.75 -7.44
CA CYS A 394 -3.94 11.01 -6.01
C CYS A 394 -3.81 9.72 -5.19
N GLY A 395 -4.46 8.64 -5.63
CA GLY A 395 -4.41 7.34 -4.95
C GLY A 395 -3.03 6.68 -4.96
N ALA A 396 -2.25 6.87 -6.03
CA ALA A 396 -0.90 6.32 -6.17
C ALA A 396 0.14 7.12 -5.38
N LEU A 397 0.25 8.42 -5.66
CA LEU A 397 1.34 9.27 -5.20
C LEU A 397 1.28 9.58 -3.70
N LYS A 398 0.08 9.59 -3.09
CA LYS A 398 -0.07 9.78 -1.63
C LYS A 398 0.76 8.80 -0.81
N ASN A 399 1.00 7.60 -1.34
CA ASN A 399 1.72 6.55 -0.62
C ASN A 399 3.20 6.89 -0.47
N ILE A 400 3.77 7.68 -1.39
CA ILE A 400 5.11 8.25 -1.27
C ILE A 400 5.11 9.25 -0.12
N VAL A 401 4.18 10.22 -0.11
CA VAL A 401 4.08 11.24 0.94
C VAL A 401 3.86 10.63 2.32
N ALA A 402 3.09 9.55 2.41
CA ALA A 402 2.88 8.81 3.65
C ALA A 402 4.16 8.17 4.21
N ILE A 403 5.14 7.82 3.37
CA ILE A 403 6.47 7.39 3.84
C ILE A 403 7.19 8.57 4.49
N GLY A 404 7.19 9.74 3.84
CA GLY A 404 7.76 10.97 4.43
C GLY A 404 7.13 11.32 5.78
N ALA A 405 5.80 11.23 5.88
CA ALA A 405 5.09 11.44 7.14
C ALA A 405 5.49 10.42 8.23
N GLY A 406 5.71 9.15 7.85
CA GLY A 406 6.21 8.13 8.78
C GLY A 406 7.67 8.37 9.21
N PHE A 407 8.52 8.94 8.35
CA PHE A 407 9.85 9.37 8.76
C PHE A 407 9.78 10.44 9.85
N CYS A 408 8.89 11.42 9.73
CA CYS A 408 8.65 12.42 10.79
C CYS A 408 8.23 11.77 12.12
N ASP A 409 7.31 10.80 12.08
CA ASP A 409 6.86 10.05 13.26
C ASP A 409 8.01 9.24 13.90
N GLY A 410 8.88 8.67 13.08
CA GLY A 410 10.04 7.91 13.51
C GLY A 410 11.14 8.77 14.13
N LEU A 411 11.35 9.97 13.60
CA LEU A 411 12.32 10.97 14.08
C LEU A 411 11.81 11.77 15.29
N GLY A 412 10.52 11.71 15.61
CA GLY A 412 9.93 12.48 16.71
C GLY A 412 9.83 13.99 16.42
N TRP A 413 9.71 14.40 15.16
CA TRP A 413 9.66 15.82 14.77
C TRP A 413 8.33 16.53 15.07
N GLY A 414 7.31 15.79 15.49
CA GLY A 414 6.00 16.33 15.86
C GLY A 414 5.12 16.73 14.67
N ASP A 415 3.91 17.21 14.99
CA ASP A 415 2.84 17.41 14.02
C ASP A 415 3.10 18.55 13.03
N ASN A 416 3.83 19.59 13.42
CA ASN A 416 4.16 20.72 12.53
C ASN A 416 5.01 20.29 11.34
N ALA A 417 6.07 19.50 11.60
CA ALA A 417 6.93 18.98 10.53
C ALA A 417 6.14 18.02 9.63
N LYS A 418 5.33 17.14 10.23
CA LYS A 418 4.47 16.21 9.49
C LYS A 418 3.46 16.94 8.59
N ALA A 419 2.83 18.00 9.09
CA ALA A 419 1.92 18.84 8.31
C ALA A 419 2.63 19.55 7.14
N ALA A 420 3.85 20.05 7.36
CA ALA A 420 4.68 20.61 6.29
C ALA A 420 4.98 19.57 5.19
N ILE A 421 5.38 18.36 5.56
CA ILE A 421 5.62 17.25 4.60
C ILE A 421 4.35 16.90 3.83
N MET A 422 3.20 16.83 4.50
CA MET A 422 1.92 16.58 3.82
C MET A 422 1.56 17.69 2.83
N ARG A 423 1.76 18.95 3.21
CA ARG A 423 1.51 20.13 2.36
C ARG A 423 2.45 20.19 1.17
N ILE A 424 3.75 19.90 1.35
CA ILE A 424 4.70 19.80 0.23
C ILE A 424 4.31 18.63 -0.68
N GLY A 425 4.02 17.48 -0.09
CA GLY A 425 3.63 16.28 -0.82
C GLY A 425 2.41 16.48 -1.70
N ILE A 426 1.35 17.12 -1.22
CA ILE A 426 0.17 17.35 -2.06
C ILE A 426 0.46 18.29 -3.23
N LEU A 427 1.36 19.26 -3.06
CA LEU A 427 1.77 20.14 -4.15
C LEU A 427 2.64 19.43 -5.19
N GLU A 428 3.54 18.54 -4.76
CA GLU A 428 4.30 17.69 -5.69
C GLU A 428 3.39 16.71 -6.43
N MET A 429 2.42 16.08 -5.73
CA MET A 429 1.42 15.22 -6.35
C MET A 429 0.65 15.96 -7.46
N LYS A 430 0.16 17.17 -7.15
CA LYS A 430 -0.58 18.02 -8.08
C LYS A 430 0.29 18.42 -9.27
N SER A 431 1.50 18.93 -9.01
CA SER A 431 2.42 19.40 -10.05
C SER A 431 2.84 18.26 -10.98
N PHE A 432 3.11 17.08 -10.41
CA PHE A 432 3.44 15.87 -11.17
C PHE A 432 2.32 15.49 -12.13
N ALA A 433 1.08 15.49 -11.63
CA ALA A 433 -0.06 15.13 -12.44
C ALA A 433 -0.30 16.14 -13.58
N GLN A 434 -0.26 17.45 -13.29
CA GLN A 434 -0.43 18.50 -14.30
C GLN A 434 0.68 18.51 -15.35
N GLU A 435 1.90 18.14 -14.98
CA GLU A 435 3.03 18.13 -15.90
C GLU A 435 3.01 16.94 -16.84
N PHE A 436 2.69 15.75 -16.33
CA PHE A 436 2.89 14.49 -17.08
C PHE A 436 1.61 13.87 -17.62
N PHE A 437 0.43 14.39 -17.27
CA PHE A 437 -0.87 13.89 -17.72
C PHE A 437 -1.74 15.02 -18.26
N VAL A 438 -2.61 14.67 -19.21
CA VAL A 438 -3.56 15.59 -19.83
C VAL A 438 -4.85 15.65 -19.02
N ASP A 439 -5.57 16.77 -19.12
CA ASP A 439 -6.91 16.98 -18.56
C ASP A 439 -7.01 16.83 -17.02
N VAL A 440 -5.88 16.93 -16.32
CA VAL A 440 -5.82 16.91 -14.86
C VAL A 440 -6.32 18.23 -14.28
N LYS A 441 -7.21 18.14 -13.29
CA LYS A 441 -7.77 19.30 -12.58
C LYS A 441 -7.08 19.48 -11.22
N PRO A 442 -6.46 20.64 -10.95
CA PRO A 442 -5.85 20.96 -9.65
C PRO A 442 -6.77 20.67 -8.45
N GLU A 443 -8.05 20.97 -8.61
CA GLU A 443 -9.10 20.86 -7.58
C GLU A 443 -9.31 19.40 -7.18
N THR A 444 -9.03 18.43 -8.07
CA THR A 444 -9.04 17.00 -7.75
C THR A 444 -8.15 16.68 -6.55
N PHE A 445 -7.01 17.36 -6.43
CA PHE A 445 -6.06 17.13 -5.34
C PHE A 445 -6.52 17.81 -4.05
N THR A 446 -7.02 19.03 -4.12
CA THR A 446 -7.26 19.87 -2.93
C THR A 446 -8.68 19.81 -2.38
N GLU A 447 -9.66 19.39 -3.17
CA GLU A 447 -11.08 19.49 -2.80
C GLU A 447 -11.78 18.13 -2.69
N THR A 448 -11.21 17.06 -3.24
CA THR A 448 -11.89 15.76 -3.33
C THR A 448 -11.37 14.74 -2.33
N SER A 449 -12.20 13.74 -2.03
CA SER A 449 -11.81 12.62 -1.17
C SER A 449 -10.61 11.86 -1.74
N ALA A 450 -10.51 11.70 -3.06
CA ALA A 450 -9.36 11.05 -3.69
C ALA A 450 -8.02 11.75 -3.40
N GLY A 451 -8.02 13.07 -3.29
CA GLY A 451 -6.85 13.90 -3.03
C GLY A 451 -6.54 14.07 -1.55
N ILE A 452 -6.88 15.25 -1.01
CA ILE A 452 -6.48 15.68 0.34
C ILE A 452 -6.95 14.73 1.44
N ALA A 453 -8.18 14.21 1.37
CA ALA A 453 -8.71 13.34 2.42
C ALA A 453 -7.93 12.01 2.46
N ASP A 454 -7.74 11.37 1.30
CA ASP A 454 -7.02 10.09 1.23
C ASP A 454 -5.55 10.25 1.64
N LEU A 455 -4.93 11.39 1.29
CA LEU A 455 -3.60 11.74 1.76
C LEU A 455 -3.55 11.83 3.30
N ILE A 456 -4.43 12.61 3.91
CA ILE A 456 -4.50 12.79 5.38
C ILE A 456 -4.65 11.42 6.06
N THR A 457 -5.69 10.66 5.72
CA THR A 457 -5.94 9.35 6.34
C THR A 457 -4.74 8.40 6.21
N THR A 458 -4.03 8.45 5.09
CA THR A 458 -2.84 7.61 4.86
C THR A 458 -1.62 8.05 5.66
N CYS A 459 -1.41 9.36 5.81
CA CYS A 459 -0.31 9.93 6.59
C CYS A 459 -0.49 9.76 8.11
N PHE A 460 -1.72 9.52 8.59
CA PHE A 460 -1.98 9.25 10.01
C PHE A 460 -2.14 7.76 10.33
N GLY A 461 -2.85 6.99 9.51
CA GLY A 461 -3.21 5.60 9.81
C GLY A 461 -2.68 4.56 8.82
N GLY A 462 -1.97 4.97 7.77
CA GLY A 462 -1.59 4.09 6.67
C GLY A 462 -0.43 3.14 6.98
N ARG A 463 -0.40 2.02 6.24
CA ARG A 463 0.70 1.03 6.29
C ARG A 463 2.04 1.62 5.88
N ASN A 464 2.04 2.50 4.87
CA ASN A 464 3.22 3.23 4.41
C ASN A 464 3.85 4.06 5.53
N ARG A 465 3.02 4.82 6.26
CA ARG A 465 3.44 5.59 7.44
C ARG A 465 3.98 4.68 8.55
N LYS A 466 3.25 3.62 8.92
CA LYS A 466 3.65 2.67 9.97
C LYS A 466 5.02 2.01 9.68
N CYS A 467 5.24 1.53 8.47
CA CYS A 467 6.51 0.91 8.11
C CYS A 467 7.66 1.93 8.05
N ALA A 468 7.39 3.16 7.59
CA ALA A 468 8.40 4.22 7.55
C ALA A 468 8.80 4.73 8.95
N GLU A 469 7.85 4.81 9.89
CA GLU A 469 8.14 5.08 11.31
C GLU A 469 9.06 4.00 11.90
N ALA A 470 8.71 2.73 11.67
CA ALA A 470 9.52 1.61 12.14
C ALA A 470 10.90 1.54 11.47
N PHE A 471 11.00 1.94 10.20
CA PHE A 471 12.27 2.03 9.46
C PHE A 471 13.24 2.96 10.18
N VAL A 472 12.79 4.16 10.55
CA VAL A 472 13.65 5.10 11.28
C VAL A 472 13.99 4.59 12.68
N ARG A 473 13.01 4.05 13.42
CA ARG A 473 13.24 3.62 14.82
C ARG A 473 14.13 2.39 14.96
N THR A 474 14.16 1.52 13.95
CA THR A 474 14.84 0.23 14.05
C THR A 474 16.05 0.10 13.13
N GLY A 475 16.17 0.93 12.11
CA GLY A 475 17.18 0.80 11.06
C GLY A 475 17.00 -0.45 10.18
N LYS A 476 15.94 -1.24 10.37
CA LYS A 476 15.67 -2.44 9.56
C LYS A 476 15.25 -2.03 8.14
N PRO A 477 15.64 -2.80 7.11
CA PRO A 477 15.21 -2.51 5.74
C PRO A 477 13.70 -2.70 5.57
N PHE A 478 13.09 -1.93 4.66
CA PHE A 478 11.66 -1.98 4.38
C PHE A 478 11.13 -3.38 4.03
N SER A 479 11.94 -4.24 3.39
CA SER A 479 11.56 -5.62 3.07
C SER A 479 11.33 -6.48 4.32
N VAL A 480 12.11 -6.27 5.38
CA VAL A 480 11.94 -6.97 6.66
C VAL A 480 10.73 -6.41 7.40
N LEU A 481 10.56 -5.09 7.43
CA LEU A 481 9.42 -4.44 8.08
C LEU A 481 8.08 -4.74 7.39
N GLU A 482 8.08 -4.90 6.07
CA GLU A 482 6.91 -5.39 5.32
C GLU A 482 6.49 -6.77 5.85
N ALA A 483 7.43 -7.70 5.98
CA ALA A 483 7.14 -9.05 6.47
C ALA A 483 6.68 -9.06 7.95
N GLU A 484 7.36 -8.29 8.81
CA GLU A 484 7.09 -8.25 10.25
C GLU A 484 5.78 -7.52 10.60
N LEU A 485 5.47 -6.41 9.93
CA LEU A 485 4.41 -5.49 10.37
C LEU A 485 3.11 -5.60 9.59
N LEU A 486 3.15 -6.18 8.39
CA LEU A 486 2.03 -6.16 7.45
C LEU A 486 1.36 -7.52 7.26
N ASN A 487 1.77 -8.57 8.00
CA ASN A 487 1.13 -9.89 7.98
C ASN A 487 0.90 -10.40 6.55
N GLY A 488 1.96 -10.31 5.73
CA GLY A 488 1.95 -10.70 4.33
C GLY A 488 1.65 -9.56 3.36
N GLN A 489 0.99 -8.47 3.74
CA GLN A 489 0.56 -7.43 2.79
C GLN A 489 1.72 -6.64 2.17
N LYS A 490 1.55 -6.19 0.93
CA LYS A 490 2.56 -5.36 0.23
C LYS A 490 2.55 -3.89 0.62
N LEU A 491 3.75 -3.34 0.75
CA LEU A 491 4.06 -1.94 0.97
C LEU A 491 4.22 -1.23 -0.37
N GLN A 492 3.15 -0.59 -0.86
CA GLN A 492 3.12 -0.02 -2.21
C GLN A 492 3.91 1.29 -2.36
N GLY A 493 4.09 2.05 -1.28
CA GLY A 493 4.68 3.39 -1.35
C GLY A 493 6.14 3.39 -1.77
N THR A 494 6.93 2.41 -1.32
CA THR A 494 8.35 2.30 -1.68
C THR A 494 8.50 1.99 -3.17
N GLU A 495 7.71 1.05 -3.69
CA GLU A 495 7.65 0.74 -5.12
C GLU A 495 7.22 1.94 -5.96
N THR A 496 6.16 2.64 -5.54
CA THR A 496 5.69 3.85 -6.24
C THR A 496 6.78 4.94 -6.23
N ALA A 497 7.49 5.12 -5.12
CA ALA A 497 8.60 6.08 -5.02
C ALA A 497 9.73 5.73 -5.99
N ARG A 498 10.06 4.43 -6.13
CA ARG A 498 11.06 3.95 -7.09
C ARG A 498 10.65 4.20 -8.53
N GLU A 499 9.41 3.86 -8.89
CA GLU A 499 8.86 4.07 -10.23
C GLU A 499 8.85 5.56 -10.62
N VAL A 500 8.36 6.42 -9.72
CA VAL A 500 8.31 7.87 -9.92
C VAL A 500 9.71 8.47 -9.99
N TYR A 501 10.64 8.07 -9.11
CA TYR A 501 12.03 8.53 -9.15
C TYR A 501 12.69 8.19 -10.48
N GLN A 502 12.60 6.93 -10.94
CA GLN A 502 13.19 6.50 -12.20
C GLN A 502 12.60 7.26 -13.40
N PHE A 503 11.28 7.49 -13.38
CA PHE A 503 10.61 8.28 -14.40
C PHE A 503 11.11 9.74 -14.41
N LEU A 504 11.14 10.41 -13.25
CA LEU A 504 11.64 11.78 -13.11
C LEU A 504 13.12 11.91 -13.49
N GLN A 505 13.94 10.92 -13.13
CA GLN A 505 15.35 10.85 -13.51
C GLN A 505 15.52 10.82 -15.02
N ALA A 506 14.76 9.95 -15.71
CA ALA A 506 14.78 9.86 -17.16
C ALA A 506 14.32 11.15 -17.86
N ARG A 507 13.50 11.97 -17.18
CA ARG A 507 13.04 13.29 -17.66
C ARG A 507 13.89 14.47 -17.21
N LYS A 508 14.92 14.24 -16.38
CA LYS A 508 15.73 15.29 -15.75
C LYS A 508 14.87 16.28 -14.95
N ARG A 509 13.89 15.76 -14.22
CA ARG A 509 12.94 16.52 -13.41
C ARG A 509 13.06 16.24 -11.91
N LEU A 510 14.08 15.47 -11.48
CA LEU A 510 14.23 15.12 -10.05
C LEU A 510 14.33 16.35 -9.13
N ASP A 511 14.91 17.45 -9.61
CA ASP A 511 15.10 18.66 -8.82
C ASP A 511 13.80 19.46 -8.62
N ASP A 512 12.78 19.23 -9.45
CA ASP A 512 11.47 19.87 -9.33
C ASP A 512 10.55 19.14 -8.32
N TYR A 513 10.94 17.94 -7.89
CA TYR A 513 10.19 17.09 -6.95
C TYR A 513 11.08 16.65 -5.79
N PRO A 514 11.61 17.60 -5.00
CA PRO A 514 12.60 17.33 -3.97
C PRO A 514 12.12 16.36 -2.89
N LEU A 515 10.83 16.38 -2.51
CA LEU A 515 10.29 15.45 -1.52
C LEU A 515 10.22 14.02 -2.07
N PHE A 516 9.68 13.81 -3.28
CA PHE A 516 9.68 12.48 -3.90
C PHE A 516 11.10 11.95 -4.09
N ARG A 517 12.03 12.80 -4.55
CA ARG A 517 13.45 12.47 -4.67
C ARG A 517 14.04 12.04 -3.33
N THR A 518 13.90 12.86 -2.31
CA THR A 518 14.50 12.62 -0.99
C THR A 518 13.94 11.37 -0.31
N ILE A 519 12.62 11.14 -0.40
CA ILE A 519 11.99 9.91 0.11
C ILE A 519 12.58 8.66 -0.56
N TYR A 520 12.77 8.69 -1.88
CA TYR A 520 13.42 7.58 -2.58
C TYR A 520 14.86 7.36 -2.09
N ARG A 521 15.66 8.43 -1.97
CA ARG A 521 17.06 8.33 -1.55
C ARG A 521 17.19 7.78 -0.12
N ILE A 522 16.29 8.15 0.78
CA ILE A 522 16.24 7.57 2.13
C ILE A 522 15.87 6.08 2.06
N ALA A 523 14.85 5.73 1.27
CA ALA A 523 14.36 4.35 1.20
C ALA A 523 15.30 3.37 0.47
N TYR A 524 16.12 3.83 -0.48
CA TYR A 524 16.89 2.97 -1.38
C TYR A 524 18.39 3.29 -1.47
N GLU A 525 18.81 4.54 -1.24
CA GLU A 525 20.22 4.96 -1.40
C GLU A 525 20.95 5.15 -0.05
N GLY A 526 20.29 4.84 1.08
CA GLY A 526 20.88 4.95 2.41
C GLY A 526 21.09 6.41 2.87
N MET A 527 20.34 7.36 2.31
CA MET A 527 20.31 8.72 2.87
C MET A 527 19.69 8.69 4.28
N GLU A 528 20.33 9.38 5.22
CA GLU A 528 19.83 9.52 6.59
C GLU A 528 18.42 10.16 6.62
N PRO A 529 17.43 9.58 7.34
CA PRO A 529 16.08 10.13 7.43
C PRO A 529 16.02 11.58 7.94
N SER A 530 16.97 11.98 8.78
CA SER A 530 17.08 13.37 9.28
C SER A 530 17.32 14.40 8.19
N LYS A 531 17.72 13.97 6.98
CA LYS A 531 17.90 14.84 5.81
C LYS A 531 16.63 15.06 5.00
N LEU A 532 15.47 14.57 5.45
CA LEU A 532 14.19 14.68 4.73
C LEU A 532 13.87 16.12 4.26
N THR A 533 14.25 17.12 5.05
CA THR A 533 13.93 18.54 4.82
C THR A 533 15.06 19.36 4.20
N VAL A 534 16.23 18.76 3.95
CA VAL A 534 17.44 19.51 3.54
C VAL A 534 17.27 20.21 2.18
N ASP A 535 16.49 19.60 1.29
CA ASP A 535 16.28 20.09 -0.07
C ASP A 535 14.84 20.61 -0.34
N LEU A 536 14.02 20.78 0.72
CA LEU A 536 12.58 21.08 0.60
C LEU A 536 12.23 22.57 0.52
#